data_AF-A0A1H6X0D2-F1
#
_entry.id   AF-A0A1H6X0D2-F1
#
_cell.length_a   1.000
_cell.length_b   1.000
_cell.length_c   1.000
_cell.angle_alpha   90.00
_cell.angle_beta   90.00
_cell.angle_gamma   90.00
#
_symmetry.space_group_name_H-M   'P 1'
#
loop_
_entity.id
_entity.type
_entity.pdbx_description
1 polymer ?
#
loop_
_entity_poly.entity_id
_entity_poly.type
_entity_poly.pdbx_seq_one_letter_code
_entity_poly.pdbx_strand_id
1 'polypeptide(L)'
;MARSSRSNDWGFPRWREYGAAREATKVRLCDRHGCEEPGNCPAPKSPNSPERWYFCQAHAAEYNRGWNYFEGLDAEEAAAREQAERRDASGYEQSRYQSWAGSGDGSRSRDEMRALEVLELETDATFEDVRLAWRRLAKTNHPDVRPGDKDAAKRFQAIQAAYEVLRAAEERRTWKPA
;
A
#
# COMPACT_ATOMS: atom_id res chain seq x y z
N MET A 1 -41.85 -13.54 8.36
CA MET A 1 -40.61 -13.07 9.02
C MET A 1 -39.91 -12.10 8.06
N ALA A 2 -40.15 -10.81 8.24
CA ALA A 2 -39.62 -9.78 7.35
C ALA A 2 -38.13 -9.55 7.64
N ARG A 3 -37.29 -9.64 6.61
CA ARG A 3 -35.84 -9.43 6.68
C ARG A 3 -35.59 -7.93 6.88
N SER A 4 -34.86 -7.56 7.94
CA SER A 4 -34.44 -6.17 8.15
C SER A 4 -33.49 -5.75 7.01
N SER A 5 -33.90 -4.74 6.26
CA SER A 5 -33.03 -4.04 5.32
C SER A 5 -31.93 -3.33 6.11
N ARG A 6 -30.69 -3.44 5.63
CA ARG A 6 -29.55 -2.68 6.16
C ARG A 6 -29.89 -1.19 6.06
N SER A 7 -29.71 -0.43 7.15
CA SER A 7 -29.99 1.01 7.14
C SER A 7 -29.04 1.73 6.20
N ASN A 8 -29.55 2.72 5.46
CA ASN A 8 -28.77 3.56 4.55
C ASN A 8 -27.98 4.67 5.27
N ASP A 9 -27.68 4.51 6.56
CA ASP A 9 -27.01 5.53 7.36
C ASP A 9 -25.49 5.39 7.27
N TRP A 10 -24.87 6.23 6.44
CA TRP A 10 -23.43 6.27 6.17
C TRP A 10 -22.66 7.30 7.03
N GLY A 11 -23.21 7.73 8.18
CA GLY A 11 -22.45 8.46 9.20
C GLY A 11 -22.06 9.91 8.90
N PHE A 12 -22.65 10.58 7.90
CA PHE A 12 -22.36 12.00 7.63
C PHE A 12 -23.22 12.96 8.48
N PRO A 13 -22.63 13.91 9.24
CA PRO A 13 -23.34 14.79 10.19
C PRO A 13 -24.41 15.71 9.60
N ARG A 14 -24.44 15.94 8.28
CA ARG A 14 -25.39 16.87 7.64
C ARG A 14 -26.83 16.32 7.55
N TRP A 15 -27.03 15.02 7.76
CA TRP A 15 -28.31 14.33 7.55
C TRP A 15 -28.92 13.70 8.82
N ARG A 16 -28.38 14.00 10.00
CA ARG A 16 -29.04 13.64 11.27
C ARG A 16 -29.65 14.86 11.94
N GLU A 17 -30.87 14.68 12.41
CA GLU A 17 -31.51 15.57 13.38
C GLU A 17 -30.77 15.43 14.72
N TYR A 18 -30.44 16.57 15.35
CA TYR A 18 -29.78 16.58 16.65
C TYR A 18 -30.69 15.94 17.70
N GLY A 19 -30.31 14.75 18.20
CA GLY A 19 -31.04 14.07 19.29
C GLY A 19 -31.56 12.68 18.97
N ALA A 20 -31.20 12.06 17.84
CA ALA A 20 -31.54 10.67 17.54
C ALA A 20 -30.90 9.69 18.55
N ALA A 21 -31.68 9.36 19.59
CA ALA A 21 -31.56 8.30 20.58
C ALA A 21 -30.16 7.67 20.78
N ARG A 22 -29.53 7.98 21.92
CA ARG A 22 -28.53 7.09 22.52
C ARG A 22 -29.25 5.89 23.10
N GLU A 23 -29.67 4.96 22.24
CA GLU A 23 -30.08 3.64 22.72
C GLU A 23 -28.90 3.00 23.44
N ALA A 24 -29.16 2.44 24.63
CA ALA A 24 -28.13 1.75 25.39
C ALA A 24 -27.62 0.55 24.58
N THR A 25 -26.39 0.63 24.06
CA THR A 25 -25.72 -0.48 23.41
C THR A 25 -25.69 -1.66 24.39
N LYS A 26 -26.28 -2.80 24.02
CA LYS A 26 -26.20 -4.02 24.82
C LYS A 26 -24.74 -4.49 24.86
N VAL A 27 -24.03 -4.13 25.92
CA VAL A 27 -22.66 -4.59 26.19
C VAL A 27 -22.74 -6.03 26.66
N ARG A 28 -22.06 -6.95 25.96
CA ARG A 28 -21.86 -8.31 26.45
C ARG A 28 -20.74 -8.31 27.49
N LEU A 29 -20.92 -9.08 28.56
CA LEU A 29 -19.89 -9.27 29.56
C LEU A 29 -18.88 -10.32 29.09
N CYS A 30 -17.69 -10.28 29.67
CA CYS A 30 -16.65 -11.28 29.48
C CYS A 30 -17.14 -12.68 29.90
N ASP A 31 -16.91 -13.69 29.05
CA ASP A 31 -17.28 -15.08 29.32
C ASP A 31 -16.40 -15.77 30.40
N ARG A 32 -15.36 -15.09 30.90
CA ARG A 32 -14.51 -15.64 31.96
C ARG A 32 -15.21 -15.57 33.32
N HIS A 33 -15.18 -16.67 34.05
CA HIS A 33 -15.71 -16.77 35.41
C HIS A 33 -15.17 -15.65 36.31
N GLY A 34 -16.08 -14.86 36.89
CA GLY A 34 -15.75 -13.78 37.82
C GLY A 34 -15.28 -12.47 37.17
N CYS A 35 -15.39 -12.31 35.85
CA CYS A 35 -15.03 -11.07 35.16
C CYS A 35 -16.29 -10.30 34.74
N GLU A 36 -16.40 -9.04 35.17
CA GLU A 36 -17.53 -8.15 34.83
C GLU A 36 -17.17 -7.13 33.74
N GLU A 37 -16.00 -7.24 33.13
CA GLU A 37 -15.54 -6.35 32.06
C GLU A 37 -16.29 -6.62 30.74
N PRO A 38 -16.36 -5.63 29.83
CA PRO A 38 -16.98 -5.81 28.52
C PRO A 38 -16.21 -6.82 27.63
N GLY A 39 -16.94 -7.82 27.13
CA GLY A 39 -16.46 -8.90 26.26
C GLY A 39 -16.40 -8.51 24.78
N ASN A 40 -15.51 -7.59 24.42
CA ASN A 40 -15.41 -7.06 23.05
C ASN A 40 -14.53 -7.89 22.11
N CYS A 41 -13.76 -8.85 22.64
CA CYS A 41 -12.78 -9.63 21.89
C CYS A 41 -13.30 -11.05 21.63
N PRO A 42 -13.73 -11.39 20.40
CA PRO A 42 -14.14 -12.74 20.05
C PRO A 42 -12.93 -13.66 19.89
N ALA A 43 -12.92 -14.76 20.63
CA ALA A 43 -11.93 -15.83 20.51
C ALA A 43 -12.61 -17.11 19.99
N PRO A 44 -11.99 -17.91 19.11
CA PRO A 44 -12.52 -19.22 18.71
C PRO A 44 -12.63 -20.14 19.93
N LYS A 45 -13.54 -21.13 19.94
CA LYS A 45 -13.57 -22.16 21.01
C LYS A 45 -12.70 -23.38 20.68
N SER A 46 -12.62 -23.74 19.41
CA SER A 46 -11.75 -24.80 18.90
C SER A 46 -11.28 -24.44 17.47
N PRO A 47 -10.12 -24.95 17.01
CA PRO A 47 -9.53 -24.57 15.71
C PRO A 47 -10.47 -24.72 14.51
N ASN A 48 -11.38 -25.71 14.56
CA ASN A 48 -12.30 -26.04 13.47
C ASN A 48 -13.79 -25.83 13.81
N SER A 49 -14.13 -25.11 14.89
CA SER A 49 -15.53 -24.79 15.20
C SER A 49 -15.88 -23.32 14.93
N PRO A 50 -17.12 -23.03 14.50
CA PRO A 50 -17.61 -21.66 14.34
C PRO A 50 -17.95 -20.98 15.67
N GLU A 51 -17.90 -21.73 16.78
CA GLU A 51 -18.25 -21.22 18.10
C GLU A 51 -17.18 -20.30 18.65
N ARG A 52 -17.61 -19.25 19.35
CA ARG A 52 -16.72 -18.21 19.88
C ARG A 52 -17.01 -17.89 21.34
N TRP A 53 -15.96 -17.59 22.09
CA TRP A 53 -15.99 -16.93 23.39
C TRP A 53 -15.80 -15.42 23.21
N TYR A 54 -16.34 -14.63 24.12
CA TYR A 54 -16.23 -13.18 24.15
C TYR A 54 -15.50 -12.75 25.41
N PHE A 55 -14.26 -12.30 25.25
CA PHE A 55 -13.40 -11.89 26.36
C PHE A 55 -13.17 -10.38 26.39
N CYS A 56 -12.77 -9.87 27.56
CA CYS A 56 -12.11 -8.58 27.65
C CYS A 56 -10.68 -8.66 27.09
N GLN A 57 -10.02 -7.52 26.91
CA GLN A 57 -8.67 -7.46 26.32
C GLN A 57 -7.64 -8.28 27.10
N ALA A 58 -7.68 -8.24 28.44
CA ALA A 58 -6.76 -8.98 29.29
C ALA A 58 -6.91 -10.50 29.12
N HIS A 59 -8.15 -10.99 29.17
CA HIS A 59 -8.42 -12.42 29.06
C HIS A 59 -8.31 -12.95 27.63
N ALA A 60 -8.54 -12.10 26.62
CA ALA A 60 -8.23 -12.44 25.23
C ALA A 60 -6.72 -12.64 25.03
N ALA A 61 -5.89 -11.81 25.68
CA ALA A 61 -4.44 -11.98 25.63
C ALA A 61 -4.00 -13.29 26.33
N GLU A 62 -4.57 -13.62 27.49
CA GLU A 62 -4.34 -14.91 28.16
C GLU A 62 -4.74 -16.10 27.29
N TYR A 63 -5.93 -16.02 26.68
CA TYR A 63 -6.44 -17.05 25.78
C TYR A 63 -5.51 -17.25 24.58
N ASN A 64 -5.11 -16.17 23.92
CA ASN A 64 -4.23 -16.22 22.75
C ASN A 64 -2.83 -16.76 23.09
N ARG A 65 -2.32 -16.54 24.31
CA ARG A 65 -1.04 -17.13 24.76
C ARG A 65 -1.11 -18.65 24.91
N GLY A 66 -2.27 -19.19 25.29
CA GLY A 66 -2.50 -20.63 25.43
C GLY A 66 -3.04 -21.28 24.17
N TRP A 67 -3.33 -20.51 23.12
CA TRP A 67 -3.97 -21.02 21.91
C TRP A 67 -2.95 -21.67 20.98
N ASN A 68 -3.20 -22.93 20.61
CA ASN A 68 -2.44 -23.63 19.58
C ASN A 68 -3.34 -23.84 18.36
N TYR A 69 -3.03 -23.15 17.26
CA TYR A 69 -3.76 -23.30 16.00
C TYR A 69 -3.72 -24.73 15.44
N PHE A 70 -2.67 -25.48 15.76
CA PHE A 70 -2.47 -26.87 15.34
C PHE A 70 -2.91 -27.89 16.40
N GLU A 71 -3.66 -27.47 17.42
CA GLU A 71 -4.18 -28.39 18.44
C GLU A 71 -5.11 -29.43 17.80
N GLY A 72 -4.66 -30.70 17.78
CA GLY A 72 -5.39 -31.82 17.20
C GLY A 72 -5.03 -32.18 15.75
N LEU A 73 -4.05 -31.52 15.14
CA LEU A 73 -3.42 -31.94 13.88
C LEU A 73 -2.13 -32.69 14.18
N ASP A 74 -1.80 -33.70 13.37
CA ASP A 74 -0.46 -34.27 13.42
C ASP A 74 0.58 -33.29 12.83
N ALA A 75 1.86 -33.55 13.07
CA ALA A 75 2.93 -32.65 12.63
C ALA A 75 3.06 -32.56 11.10
N GLU A 76 2.69 -33.62 10.36
CA GLU A 76 2.74 -33.63 8.89
C GLU A 76 1.56 -32.85 8.29
N GLU A 77 0.36 -33.00 8.84
CA GLU A 77 -0.84 -32.27 8.46
C GLU A 77 -0.74 -30.77 8.78
N ALA A 78 -0.13 -30.42 9.92
CA ALA A 78 0.19 -29.04 10.27
C ALA A 78 1.12 -28.40 9.22
N ALA A 79 2.21 -29.09 8.87
CA ALA A 79 3.14 -28.63 7.85
C ALA A 79 2.50 -28.54 6.46
N ALA A 80 1.59 -29.46 6.13
CA ALA A 80 0.85 -29.42 4.87
C ALA A 80 -0.10 -28.20 4.80
N ARG A 81 -0.77 -27.84 5.90
CA ARG A 81 -1.59 -26.62 5.99
C ARG A 81 -0.76 -25.36 5.85
N GLU A 82 0.37 -25.26 6.56
CA GLU A 82 1.29 -24.11 6.42
C GLU A 82 1.78 -23.95 4.97
N GLN A 83 2.13 -25.06 4.32
CA GLN A 83 2.54 -25.05 2.91
C GLN A 83 1.42 -24.57 1.97
N ALA A 84 0.18 -25.00 2.21
CA ALA A 84 -0.98 -24.57 1.43
C ALA A 84 -1.26 -23.07 1.62
N GLU A 85 -1.32 -22.58 2.86
CA GLU A 85 -1.54 -21.17 3.17
C GLU A 85 -0.44 -20.28 2.58
N ARG A 86 0.83 -20.73 2.65
CA ARG A 86 1.97 -20.01 2.04
C ARG A 86 1.84 -19.91 0.52
N ARG A 87 1.37 -20.99 -0.14
CA ARG A 87 1.15 -20.98 -1.60
C ARG A 87 0.08 -19.96 -1.97
N ASP A 88 -1.06 -19.95 -1.27
CA ASP A 88 -2.15 -19.01 -1.54
C ASP A 88 -1.76 -17.56 -1.23
N ALA A 89 -1.07 -17.31 -0.11
CA ALA A 89 -0.59 -15.98 0.26
C ALA A 89 0.48 -15.43 -0.71
N SER A 90 1.36 -16.29 -1.23
CA SER A 90 2.42 -15.90 -2.17
C SER A 90 1.90 -15.38 -3.52
N GLY A 91 0.65 -15.70 -3.87
CA GLY A 91 -0.01 -15.14 -5.06
C GLY A 91 -0.21 -13.62 -4.98
N TYR A 92 -0.37 -13.07 -3.77
CA TYR A 92 -0.51 -11.62 -3.57
C TYR A 92 0.83 -10.89 -3.67
N GLU A 93 1.92 -11.51 -3.23
CA GLU A 93 3.25 -10.90 -3.20
C GLU A 93 3.84 -10.74 -4.61
N GLN A 94 3.63 -11.72 -5.49
CA GLN A 94 4.12 -11.68 -6.88
C GLN A 94 3.28 -10.77 -7.80
N SER A 95 2.04 -10.45 -7.43
CA SER A 95 1.11 -9.68 -8.27
C SER A 95 1.42 -8.17 -8.34
N ARG A 96 2.16 -7.61 -7.37
CA ARG A 96 2.47 -6.18 -7.35
C ARG A 96 3.51 -5.76 -8.39
N TYR A 97 4.24 -6.70 -8.98
CA TYR A 97 5.34 -6.40 -9.90
C TYR A 97 5.03 -6.68 -11.38
N GLN A 98 4.07 -7.56 -11.71
CA GLN A 98 4.07 -8.17 -13.04
C GLN A 98 3.03 -7.69 -14.06
N SER A 99 2.03 -6.85 -13.72
CA SER A 99 0.93 -6.56 -14.69
C SER A 99 0.56 -5.10 -14.97
N TRP A 100 1.22 -4.10 -14.38
CA TRP A 100 0.92 -2.67 -14.67
C TRP A 100 2.17 -1.79 -14.88
N ALA A 101 3.39 -2.32 -14.79
CA ALA A 101 4.55 -1.55 -15.25
C ALA A 101 4.70 -1.80 -16.75
N GLY A 102 4.64 -0.74 -17.56
CA GLY A 102 5.02 -0.82 -18.98
C GLY A 102 6.43 -1.37 -19.14
N SER A 103 6.83 -1.64 -20.39
CA SER A 103 8.12 -2.21 -20.82
C SER A 103 9.34 -1.41 -20.34
N GLY A 104 9.62 -1.48 -19.04
CA GLY A 104 10.78 -0.93 -18.38
C GLY A 104 11.26 -1.99 -17.40
N ASP A 105 12.57 -2.07 -17.25
CA ASP A 105 13.32 -2.93 -16.33
C ASP A 105 12.97 -2.75 -14.85
N GLY A 106 11.90 -2.01 -14.53
CA GLY A 106 11.41 -1.75 -13.17
C GLY A 106 12.34 -0.90 -12.31
N SER A 107 13.47 -0.43 -12.88
CA SER A 107 14.51 0.30 -12.14
C SER A 107 14.25 1.82 -12.06
N ARG A 108 13.36 2.35 -12.91
CA ARG A 108 13.09 3.78 -13.06
C ARG A 108 11.71 4.18 -12.54
N SER A 109 11.66 5.29 -11.82
CA SER A 109 10.39 5.88 -11.38
C SER A 109 9.58 6.46 -12.55
N ARG A 110 8.28 6.69 -12.36
CA ARG A 110 7.41 7.32 -13.39
C ARG A 110 7.93 8.67 -13.86
N ASP A 111 8.48 9.46 -12.93
CA ASP A 111 9.00 10.79 -13.23
C ASP A 111 10.33 10.71 -13.99
N GLU A 112 11.15 9.68 -13.74
CA GLU A 112 12.35 9.39 -14.56
C GLU A 112 11.96 9.01 -16.00
N MET A 113 10.91 8.21 -16.19
CA MET A 113 10.44 7.86 -17.55
C MET A 113 9.98 9.09 -18.34
N ARG A 114 9.20 9.98 -17.70
CA ARG A 114 8.77 11.24 -18.33
C ARG A 114 9.95 12.17 -18.64
N ALA A 115 10.95 12.20 -17.77
CA ALA A 115 12.16 13.00 -18.00
C ALA A 115 12.99 12.48 -19.18
N LEU A 116 13.09 11.16 -19.36
CA LEU A 116 13.74 10.56 -20.52
C LEU A 116 13.00 10.87 -21.83
N GLU A 117 11.67 10.83 -21.81
CA GLU A 117 10.83 11.21 -22.96
C GLU A 117 11.08 12.68 -23.38
N VAL A 118 11.17 13.60 -22.41
CA VAL A 118 11.48 15.02 -22.67
C VAL A 118 12.88 15.21 -23.28
N LEU A 119 13.84 14.35 -22.94
CA LEU A 119 15.19 14.38 -23.50
C LEU A 119 15.34 13.55 -24.78
N GLU A 120 14.26 12.95 -25.28
CA GLU A 120 14.23 12.08 -26.46
C GLU A 120 15.17 10.86 -26.31
N LEU A 121 15.16 10.25 -25.13
CA LEU A 121 15.98 9.09 -24.79
C LEU A 121 15.13 7.86 -24.47
N GLU A 122 15.70 6.68 -24.77
CA GLU A 122 15.11 5.39 -24.46
C GLU A 122 15.20 5.06 -22.95
N THR A 123 14.38 4.10 -22.52
CA THR A 123 14.28 3.70 -21.11
C THR A 123 15.53 3.03 -20.58
N ASP A 124 16.48 2.62 -21.43
CA ASP A 124 17.75 2.00 -21.09
C ASP A 124 18.94 2.98 -21.13
N ALA A 125 18.72 4.24 -21.49
CA ALA A 125 19.78 5.24 -21.65
C ALA A 125 20.65 5.41 -20.40
N THR A 126 21.97 5.59 -20.59
CA THR A 126 22.91 5.80 -19.49
C THR A 126 22.92 7.26 -19.03
N PHE A 127 23.47 7.54 -17.85
CA PHE A 127 23.55 8.92 -17.36
C PHE A 127 24.48 9.81 -18.22
N GLU A 128 25.46 9.22 -18.90
CA GLU A 128 26.29 9.96 -19.86
C GLU A 128 25.50 10.37 -21.11
N ASP A 129 24.60 9.51 -21.58
CA ASP A 129 23.67 9.84 -22.69
C ASP A 129 22.73 10.98 -22.30
N VAL A 130 22.22 10.95 -21.06
CA VAL A 130 21.41 12.04 -20.48
C VAL A 130 22.16 13.38 -20.49
N ARG A 131 23.43 13.40 -20.07
CA ARG A 131 24.26 14.61 -20.10
C ARG A 131 24.54 15.11 -21.51
N LEU A 132 24.74 14.20 -22.47
CA LEU A 132 24.97 14.56 -23.86
C LEU A 132 23.71 15.14 -24.51
N ALA A 133 22.56 14.50 -24.31
CA ALA A 133 21.25 14.94 -24.82
C ALA A 133 20.87 16.30 -24.23
N TRP A 134 21.05 16.49 -22.92
CA TRP A 134 20.80 17.77 -22.25
C TRP A 134 21.63 18.90 -22.87
N ARG A 135 22.95 18.72 -23.05
CA ARG A 135 23.81 19.75 -23.66
C ARG A 135 23.38 20.10 -25.09
N ARG A 136 23.03 19.09 -25.89
CA ARG A 136 22.55 19.25 -27.26
C ARG A 136 21.25 20.07 -27.30
N LEU A 137 20.24 19.66 -26.52
CA LEU A 137 18.92 20.27 -26.51
C LEU A 137 18.92 21.66 -25.85
N ALA A 138 19.75 21.86 -24.82
CA ALA A 138 19.92 23.14 -24.15
C ALA A 138 20.53 24.19 -25.10
N LYS A 139 21.53 23.82 -25.91
CA LYS A 139 22.15 24.72 -26.89
C LYS A 139 21.17 25.13 -27.99
N THR A 140 20.36 24.18 -28.48
CA THR A 140 19.37 24.45 -29.55
C THR A 140 18.21 25.33 -29.05
N ASN A 141 17.78 25.16 -27.80
CA ASN A 141 16.65 25.91 -27.24
C ASN A 141 17.08 27.10 -26.35
N HIS A 142 18.36 27.47 -26.35
CA HIS A 142 18.86 28.53 -25.49
C HIS A 142 18.23 29.89 -25.86
N PRO A 143 17.83 30.72 -24.87
CA PRO A 143 17.23 32.02 -25.13
C PRO A 143 18.14 32.96 -25.94
N ASP A 144 19.46 32.85 -25.80
CA ASP A 144 20.41 33.66 -26.60
C ASP A 144 20.47 33.24 -28.07
N VAL A 145 20.24 31.95 -28.37
CA VAL A 145 20.26 31.42 -29.74
C VAL A 145 18.91 31.66 -30.43
N ARG A 146 17.82 31.66 -29.66
CA ARG A 146 16.45 31.87 -30.15
C ARG A 146 15.76 32.97 -29.34
N PRO A 147 16.22 34.24 -29.44
CA PRO A 147 15.65 35.34 -28.67
C PRO A 147 14.19 35.60 -29.08
N GLY A 148 13.31 35.70 -28.10
CA GLY A 148 11.89 36.03 -28.29
C GLY A 148 10.97 34.85 -28.64
N ASP A 149 11.49 33.63 -28.81
CA ASP A 149 10.68 32.43 -29.02
C ASP A 149 10.16 31.87 -27.68
N LYS A 150 8.87 32.07 -27.42
CA LYS A 150 8.19 31.59 -26.20
C LYS A 150 8.13 30.07 -26.11
N ASP A 151 8.09 29.37 -27.23
CA ASP A 151 8.02 27.91 -27.25
C ASP A 151 9.40 27.28 -27.02
N ALA A 152 10.47 27.91 -27.54
CA ALA A 152 11.84 27.55 -27.19
C ALA A 152 12.10 27.71 -25.68
N ALA A 153 11.64 28.81 -25.08
CA ALA A 153 11.78 29.05 -23.64
C ALA A 153 11.05 27.98 -22.79
N LYS A 154 9.82 27.60 -23.17
CA LYS A 154 9.08 26.52 -22.49
C LYS A 154 9.79 25.17 -22.61
N ARG A 155 10.30 24.85 -23.82
CA ARG A 155 11.07 23.61 -24.04
C ARG A 155 12.35 23.61 -23.22
N PHE A 156 13.07 24.72 -23.17
CA PHE A 156 14.27 24.86 -22.35
C PHE A 156 13.98 24.61 -20.86
N GLN A 157 12.91 25.19 -20.33
CA GLN A 157 12.48 24.93 -18.95
C GLN A 157 12.16 23.45 -18.70
N ALA A 158 11.44 22.80 -19.62
CA ALA A 158 11.15 21.37 -19.53
C ALA A 158 12.43 20.50 -19.56
N ILE A 159 13.39 20.84 -20.43
CA ILE A 159 14.70 20.17 -20.53
C ILE A 159 15.49 20.30 -19.23
N GLN A 160 15.51 21.49 -18.61
CA GLN A 160 16.18 21.69 -17.31
C GLN A 160 15.53 20.86 -16.21
N ALA A 161 14.20 20.91 -16.10
CA ALA A 161 13.45 20.14 -15.10
C ALA A 161 13.67 18.62 -15.28
N ALA A 162 13.67 18.12 -16.52
CA ALA A 162 13.95 16.71 -16.82
C ALA A 162 15.36 16.29 -16.38
N TYR A 163 16.37 17.12 -16.66
CA TYR A 163 17.75 16.84 -16.26
C TYR A 163 17.91 16.82 -14.73
N GLU A 164 17.25 17.72 -14.00
CA GLU A 164 17.31 17.76 -12.54
C GLU A 164 16.71 16.50 -11.90
N VAL A 165 15.59 15.99 -12.43
CA VAL A 165 14.96 14.75 -11.96
C VAL A 165 15.91 13.56 -12.15
N LEU A 166 16.53 13.44 -13.33
CA LEU A 166 17.45 12.34 -13.63
C LEU A 166 18.75 12.44 -12.84
N ARG A 167 19.28 13.66 -12.63
CA ARG A 167 20.45 13.90 -11.77
C ARG A 167 20.18 13.50 -10.33
N ALA A 168 19.05 13.93 -9.76
CA ALA A 168 18.67 13.57 -8.40
C ALA A 168 18.42 12.06 -8.24
N ALA A 169 17.88 11.39 -9.27
CA ALA A 169 17.74 9.94 -9.29
C ALA A 169 19.10 9.24 -9.25
N GLU A 170 20.08 9.71 -10.03
CA GLU A 170 21.44 9.16 -10.06
C GLU A 170 22.18 9.37 -8.73
N GLU A 171 22.04 10.55 -8.12
CA GLU A 171 22.59 10.84 -6.78
C GLU A 171 22.01 9.89 -5.72
N ARG A 172 20.69 9.65 -5.74
CA ARG A 172 20.05 8.67 -4.83
C ARG A 172 20.57 7.25 -5.02
N ARG A 173 20.86 6.84 -6.26
CA ARG A 173 21.39 5.50 -6.58
C ARG A 173 22.83 5.32 -6.12
N THR A 174 23.63 6.39 -6.19
CA THR A 174 25.06 6.37 -5.87
C THR A 174 25.36 6.74 -4.42
N TRP A 175 24.39 7.30 -3.68
CA TRP A 175 24.55 7.66 -2.28
C TRP A 175 24.91 6.45 -1.41
N LYS A 176 26.01 6.56 -0.66
CA LYS A 176 26.45 5.59 0.34
C LYS A 176 26.48 6.28 1.70
N PRO A 177 25.78 5.76 2.73
CA PRO A 177 25.93 6.29 4.09
C PRO A 177 27.37 6.04 4.57
N ALA A 178 27.93 7.04 5.24
CA ALA A 178 29.28 7.03 5.81
C ALA A 178 29.36 6.20 7.10
#